data_AF-A0A6N4VAX9-F1
#
_entry.id   AF-A0A6N4VAX9-F1
#
_cell.length_a   1.000
_cell.length_b   1.000
_cell.length_c   1.000
_cell.angle_alpha   90.00
_cell.angle_beta   90.00
_cell.angle_gamma   90.00
#
_symmetry.space_group_name_H-M   'P 1'
#
loop_
_entity.id
_entity.type
_entity.pdbx_description
1 polymer ?
#
loop_
_entity_poly.entity_id
_entity_poly.type
_entity_poly.pdbx_seq_one_letter_code
_entity_poly.pdbx_strand_id
1 'polypeptide(L)'
;MLGNEQAAAVADSQQADYFRGFLSGLRADLESDLAKQVRRLTASQNAGDLGAVNVLRRAIRTAEGDLRAVVGMVDALDGRFPQAPDLRTG
;
A
#
# COMPACT_ATOMS: atom_id res chain seq x y z
N MET A 1 -19.43 -0.81 33.14
CA MET A 1 -18.41 -0.17 32.28
C MET A 1 -17.99 -1.04 31.09
N LEU A 2 -18.10 -2.39 31.19
CA LEU A 2 -17.75 -3.35 30.13
C LEU A 2 -18.41 -3.11 28.74
N GLY A 3 -19.61 -2.53 28.70
CA GLY A 3 -20.29 -2.26 27.42
C GLY A 3 -19.60 -1.22 26.53
N ASN A 4 -18.88 -0.26 27.11
CA ASN A 4 -18.19 0.78 26.34
C ASN A 4 -16.89 0.24 25.72
N GLU A 5 -16.18 -0.64 26.42
CA GLU A 5 -14.95 -1.26 25.94
C GLU A 5 -15.23 -2.25 24.80
N GLN A 6 -16.33 -3.02 24.90
CA GLN A 6 -16.79 -3.87 23.81
C GLN A 6 -17.16 -3.06 22.56
N ALA A 7 -17.88 -1.94 22.74
CA ALA A 7 -18.25 -1.06 21.64
C ALA A 7 -17.01 -0.41 20.98
N ALA A 8 -16.02 -0.01 21.77
CA ALA A 8 -14.75 0.52 21.28
C ALA A 8 -13.97 -0.53 20.47
N ALA A 9 -13.88 -1.77 20.96
CA ALA A 9 -13.19 -2.85 20.25
C ALA A 9 -13.85 -3.17 18.88
N VAL A 10 -15.18 -3.13 18.81
CA VAL A 10 -15.91 -3.31 17.54
C VAL A 10 -15.65 -2.14 16.59
N ALA A 11 -15.66 -0.91 17.10
CA ALA A 11 -15.37 0.28 16.29
C ALA A 11 -13.94 0.26 15.74
N ASP A 12 -12.95 -0.10 16.58
CA ASP A 12 -11.56 -0.23 16.16
C ASP A 12 -11.38 -1.30 15.06
N SER A 13 -12.08 -2.45 15.18
CA SER A 13 -12.06 -3.50 14.15
C SER A 13 -12.66 -3.01 12.83
N GLN A 14 -13.79 -2.31 12.87
CA GLN A 14 -14.41 -1.76 11.66
C GLN A 14 -13.52 -0.70 10.99
N GLN A 15 -12.86 0.14 11.80
CA GLN A 15 -11.91 1.12 11.30
C GLN A 15 -10.68 0.45 10.67
N ALA A 16 -10.21 -0.66 11.24
CA ALA A 16 -9.15 -1.45 10.65
C ALA A 16 -9.54 -2.01 9.28
N ASP A 17 -10.75 -2.57 9.14
CA ASP A 17 -11.23 -3.06 7.84
C ASP A 17 -11.35 -1.96 6.79
N TYR A 18 -11.80 -0.77 7.19
CA TYR A 18 -11.79 0.40 6.31
C TYR A 18 -10.38 0.74 5.82
N PHE A 19 -9.41 0.85 6.73
CA PHE A 19 -8.03 1.19 6.37
C PHE A 19 -7.36 0.10 5.53
N ARG A 20 -7.69 -1.18 5.72
CA ARG A 20 -7.25 -2.26 4.81
C ARG A 20 -7.69 -2.01 3.38
N GLY A 21 -8.97 -1.72 3.18
CA GLY A 21 -9.52 -1.44 1.85
C GLY A 21 -8.83 -0.24 1.21
N PHE A 22 -8.66 0.85 1.98
CA PHE A 22 -7.97 2.04 1.52
C PHE A 22 -6.51 1.79 1.15
N LEU A 23 -5.73 1.13 2.03
CA LEU A 23 -4.32 0.84 1.80
C LEU A 23 -4.11 -0.14 0.64
N SER A 24 -5.02 -1.09 0.45
CA SER A 24 -5.02 -1.99 -0.71
C SER A 24 -5.19 -1.22 -2.03
N GLY A 25 -6.14 -0.27 -2.08
CA GLY A 25 -6.32 0.61 -3.23
C GLY A 25 -5.08 1.47 -3.49
N LEU A 26 -4.56 2.14 -2.45
CA LEU A 26 -3.36 2.96 -2.55
C LEU A 26 -2.14 2.16 -3.03
N ARG A 27 -1.99 0.92 -2.56
CA ARG A 27 -0.94 0.01 -3.01
C ARG A 27 -1.06 -0.28 -4.51
N ALA A 28 -2.26 -0.60 -5.00
CA ALA A 28 -2.48 -0.88 -6.42
C ALA A 28 -2.17 0.34 -7.30
N ASP A 29 -2.53 1.54 -6.85
CA ASP A 29 -2.21 2.79 -7.55
C ASP A 29 -0.69 3.03 -7.63
N LEU A 30 0.03 2.85 -6.51
CA LEU A 30 1.49 2.98 -6.46
C LEU A 30 2.19 1.95 -7.36
N GLU A 31 1.76 0.68 -7.35
CA GLU A 31 2.29 -0.37 -8.21
C GLU A 31 2.07 -0.04 -9.70
N SER A 32 0.89 0.49 -10.05
CA SER A 32 0.56 0.95 -11.41
C SER A 32 1.47 2.10 -11.85
N ASP A 33 1.68 3.09 -10.99
CA ASP A 33 2.54 4.24 -11.30
C ASP A 33 4.00 3.86 -11.40
N LEU A 34 4.49 2.97 -10.52
CA LEU A 34 5.83 2.40 -10.61
C LEU A 34 6.03 1.69 -11.97
N ALA A 35 5.08 0.86 -12.39
CA ALA A 35 5.14 0.18 -13.69
C ALA A 35 5.15 1.16 -14.87
N LYS A 36 4.43 2.29 -14.79
CA LYS A 36 4.50 3.36 -15.81
C LYS A 36 5.87 4.03 -15.83
N GLN A 37 6.43 4.35 -14.67
CA GLN A 37 7.74 5.01 -14.56
C GLN A 37 8.88 4.12 -15.05
N VAL A 38 8.85 2.82 -14.73
CA VAL A 38 9.83 1.84 -15.23
C VAL A 38 9.79 1.75 -16.75
N ARG A 39 8.60 1.68 -17.36
CA ARG A 39 8.46 1.69 -18.83
C ARG A 39 9.05 2.96 -19.47
N ARG A 40 8.77 4.12 -18.87
CA ARG A 40 9.35 5.40 -19.31
C ARG A 40 10.87 5.42 -19.16
N LEU A 41 11.40 4.86 -18.07
CA LEU A 41 12.84 4.79 -17.84
C LEU A 41 13.52 3.99 -18.95
N THR A 42 13.00 2.80 -19.26
CA THR A 42 13.53 1.96 -20.36
C THR A 42 13.51 2.71 -21.69
N ALA A 43 12.42 3.42 -22.00
CA ALA A 43 12.31 4.21 -23.22
C ALA A 43 13.36 5.35 -23.27
N SER A 44 13.54 6.10 -22.18
CA SER A 44 14.55 7.16 -22.09
C SER A 44 15.98 6.62 -22.15
N GLN A 45 16.25 5.46 -21.56
CA GLN A 45 17.55 4.79 -21.67
C GLN A 45 17.86 4.43 -23.12
N ASN A 46 16.90 3.84 -23.84
CA ASN A 46 17.07 3.47 -25.24
C ASN A 46 17.26 4.69 -26.15
N ALA A 47 16.64 5.83 -25.81
CA ALA A 47 16.79 7.09 -26.53
C ALA A 47 18.07 7.87 -26.16
N GLY A 48 18.84 7.43 -25.16
CA GLY A 48 20.02 8.15 -24.67
C GLY A 48 19.70 9.45 -23.90
N ASP A 49 18.46 9.63 -23.45
CA ASP A 49 18.04 10.82 -22.68
C ASP A 49 18.44 10.68 -21.20
N LEU A 50 19.69 11.02 -20.91
CA LEU A 50 20.28 10.94 -19.57
C LEU A 50 19.58 11.86 -18.55
N GLY A 51 18.98 12.96 -18.99
CA GLY A 51 18.24 13.89 -18.15
C GLY A 51 16.96 13.25 -17.62
N ALA A 52 16.13 12.73 -18.53
CA ALA A 52 14.92 12.00 -18.18
C ALA A 52 15.22 10.76 -17.33
N VAL A 53 16.30 10.03 -17.63
CA VAL A 53 16.73 8.85 -16.85
C VAL A 53 16.94 9.19 -15.37
N ASN A 54 17.63 10.27 -15.05
CA ASN A 54 17.89 10.66 -13.66
C ASN A 54 16.62 11.07 -12.92
N VAL A 55 15.72 11.80 -13.59
CA VAL A 55 14.42 12.19 -13.04
C VAL A 55 13.57 10.95 -12.76
N LEU A 56 13.47 10.03 -13.72
CA LEU A 56 12.67 8.80 -13.60
C LEU A 56 13.21 7.87 -12.51
N ARG A 57 14.53 7.72 -12.38
CA ARG A 57 15.14 6.96 -11.28
C ARG A 57 14.83 7.55 -9.90
N ARG A 58 14.74 8.88 -9.79
CA ARG A 58 14.32 9.51 -8.53
C ARG A 58 12.85 9.24 -8.24
N ALA A 59 11.98 9.40 -9.23
CA ALA A 59 10.55 9.12 -9.09
C ALA A 59 10.29 7.66 -8.69
N ILE A 60 10.98 6.70 -9.32
CA ILE A 60 10.90 5.27 -9.01
C ILE A 60 11.27 5.01 -7.55
N ARG A 61 12.41 5.55 -7.08
CA ARG A 61 12.85 5.36 -5.69
C ARG A 61 11.86 5.94 -4.68
N THR A 62 11.22 7.07 -5.00
CA THR A 62 10.16 7.63 -4.16
C THR A 62 8.96 6.70 -4.12
N ALA A 63 8.45 6.27 -5.27
CA ALA A 63 7.29 5.36 -5.36
C ALA A 63 7.55 4.01 -4.65
N GLU A 64 8.76 3.47 -4.76
CA GLU A 64 9.17 2.27 -4.01
C GLU A 64 9.22 2.51 -2.50
N GLY A 65 9.62 3.71 -2.07
CA GLY A 65 9.59 4.11 -0.66
C GLY A 65 8.17 4.17 -0.12
N ASP A 66 7.26 4.81 -0.87
CA ASP A 66 5.85 4.92 -0.51
C ASP A 66 5.19 3.53 -0.48
N LEU A 67 5.49 2.67 -1.46
CA LEU A 67 4.99 1.29 -1.50
C LEU A 67 5.45 0.49 -0.28
N ARG A 68 6.73 0.59 0.10
CA ARG A 68 7.25 -0.06 1.32
C ARG A 68 6.54 0.46 2.57
N ALA A 69 6.25 1.75 2.65
CA ALA A 69 5.52 2.33 3.78
C ALA A 69 4.08 1.78 3.85
N VAL A 70 3.37 1.73 2.73
CA VAL A 70 2.00 1.17 2.66
C VAL A 70 1.98 -0.30 3.06
N VAL A 71 2.92 -1.11 2.57
CA VAL A 71 3.05 -2.52 2.98
C VAL A 71 3.27 -2.62 4.50
N GLY A 72 4.18 -1.81 5.06
CA GLY A 72 4.41 -1.80 6.51
C GLY A 72 3.18 -1.36 7.32
N MET A 73 2.35 -0.46 6.80
CA MET A 73 1.09 -0.08 7.45
C MET A 73 0.08 -1.23 7.44
N VAL A 74 -0.03 -1.98 6.34
CA VAL A 74 -0.89 -3.18 6.27
C VAL A 74 -0.41 -4.24 7.25
N ASP A 75 0.88 -4.54 7.27
CA ASP A 75 1.46 -5.53 8.20
C ASP A 75 1.21 -5.14 9.66
N ALA A 76 1.37 -3.86 10.00
CA ALA A 76 1.08 -3.35 11.35
C ALA A 76 -0.41 -3.46 11.71
N LEU A 77 -1.29 -3.21 10.73
CA LEU A 77 -2.73 -3.30 10.92
C LEU A 77 -3.18 -4.76 11.11
N ASP A 78 -2.63 -5.69 10.33
CA ASP A 78 -2.91 -7.12 10.43
C ASP A 78 -2.34 -7.73 11.72
N GLY A 79 -1.20 -7.25 12.19
CA GLY A 79 -0.65 -7.64 13.49
C GLY A 79 -1.50 -7.18 14.67
N ARG A 80 -2.13 -5.99 14.59
CA ARG A 80 -2.94 -5.42 15.68
C ARG A 80 -4.40 -5.89 15.66
N PHE A 81 -4.97 -6.07 14.48
CA PHE A 81 -6.38 -6.41 14.29
C PHE A 81 -6.53 -7.62 13.38
N PRO A 82 -6.06 -8.82 13.77
CA PRO A 82 -6.03 -9.98 12.90
C PRO A 82 -7.39 -10.22 12.25
N GLN A 83 -7.40 -10.48 10.94
CA GLN A 83 -8.63 -10.81 10.23
C GLN A 83 -9.24 -12.06 10.87
N ALA A 84 -10.54 -12.01 11.17
CA ALA A 84 -11.24 -13.19 11.61
C ALA A 84 -11.10 -14.28 10.53
N PRO A 85 -10.76 -15.54 10.89
CA PRO A 85 -10.70 -16.61 9.92
C PRO A 85 -12.05 -16.71 9.21
N ASP A 86 -12.04 -16.66 7.88
CA ASP A 86 -13.24 -16.75 7.08
C ASP A 86 -13.79 -18.18 7.19
N LEU A 87 -14.70 -18.42 8.14
CA LEU A 87 -15.34 -19.71 8.42
C LEU A 87 -16.28 -20.18 7.27
N ARG A 88 -16.18 -19.59 6.08
CA ARG A 88 -16.98 -19.95 4.89
C ARG A 88 -16.29 -20.90 3.91
N THR A 89 -15.06 -21.34 4.18
CA THR A 89 -14.44 -22.45 3.44
C THR A 89 -14.43 -23.71 4.31
N GLY A 90 -15.58 -24.39 4.33
CA GLY A 90 -15.77 -25.73 4.87
C GLY A 90 -16.53 -26.58 3.88
#